data_AF-A0A2V1D907-F1
#
_entry.id   AF-A0A2V1D907-F1
#
_cell.length_a   1.000
_cell.length_b   1.000
_cell.length_c   1.000
_cell.angle_alpha   90.00
_cell.angle_beta   90.00
_cell.angle_gamma   90.00
#
_symmetry.space_group_name_H-M   'P 1'
#
loop_
_entity.id
_entity.type
_entity.pdbx_description
1 polymer ?
#
loop_
_entity_poly.entity_id
_entity_poly.type
_entity_poly.pdbx_seq_one_letter_code
_entity_poly.pdbx_strand_id
1 'polypeptide(L)'
;MSEGESAKGKTLAILGSESVGTAKALGNLIYKCGGIELPVLEWLQKKGVNSYERAVEELKDADKELYFYTPKYRVVVKEQPVSTDGLLIVVEMPQSHQTCLVGDFVDQIKESTSFFAQGKVVIVVNAIDESNWSKNEYENFVSNLRAELRHLGMSAESIHIIPSKFQGENFIEPSLDTPWYAGPILVNVLDEILS
;
A
#
# COMPACT_ATOMS: atom_id res chain seq x y z
N MET A 1 -17.81 15.13 -26.07
CA MET A 1 -16.35 15.30 -25.98
C MET A 1 -16.10 16.29 -24.85
N SER A 2 -15.90 15.78 -23.63
CA SER A 2 -15.48 16.58 -22.48
C SER A 2 -13.97 16.40 -22.38
N GLU A 3 -13.24 17.50 -22.56
CA GLU A 3 -11.81 17.56 -22.26
C GLU A 3 -11.64 17.13 -20.80
N GLY A 4 -10.97 15.99 -20.59
CA GLY A 4 -10.73 15.45 -19.26
C GLY A 4 -9.84 16.41 -18.48
N GLU A 5 -10.30 16.83 -17.29
CA GLU A 5 -9.42 17.42 -16.29
C GLU A 5 -8.17 16.55 -16.18
N SER A 6 -7.00 17.11 -16.50
CA SER A 6 -5.73 16.45 -16.25
C SER A 6 -5.68 16.12 -14.76
N ALA A 7 -5.66 14.83 -14.42
CA ALA A 7 -5.63 14.38 -13.03
C ALA A 7 -4.50 15.10 -12.29
N LYS A 8 -4.83 15.80 -11.20
CA LYS A 8 -3.83 16.53 -10.42
C LYS A 8 -2.76 15.55 -9.96
N GLY A 9 -1.49 15.90 -10.19
CA GLY A 9 -0.36 15.08 -9.76
C GLY A 9 -0.24 15.09 -8.23
N LYS A 10 -0.17 13.91 -7.63
CA LYS A 10 0.08 13.70 -6.19
C LYS A 10 1.24 12.72 -6.02
N THR A 11 1.83 12.72 -4.85
CA THR A 11 2.96 11.87 -4.49
C THR A 11 2.65 11.01 -3.27
N LEU A 12 3.04 9.74 -3.32
CA LEU A 12 2.82 8.78 -2.24
C LEU A 12 4.14 8.11 -1.89
N ALA A 13 4.51 8.14 -0.62
CA ALA A 13 5.59 7.28 -0.13
C ALA A 13 5.03 5.94 0.32
N ILE A 14 5.83 4.88 0.18
CA ILE A 14 5.46 3.54 0.64
C ILE A 14 6.53 3.02 1.59
N LEU A 15 6.12 2.69 2.81
CA LEU A 15 6.95 2.03 3.80
C LEU A 15 6.47 0.60 4.04
N GLY A 16 7.40 -0.30 4.31
CA GLY A 16 7.14 -1.73 4.36
C GLY A 16 7.79 -2.41 5.56
N SER A 17 7.08 -3.31 6.25
CA SER A 17 7.71 -4.19 7.24
C SER A 17 8.67 -5.18 6.59
N GLU A 18 8.35 -5.60 5.36
CA GLU A 18 9.15 -6.52 4.55
C GLU A 18 9.18 -6.03 3.09
N SER A 19 10.31 -6.22 2.42
CA SER A 19 10.53 -5.66 1.06
C SER A 19 9.62 -6.30 0.00
N VAL A 20 9.42 -7.63 0.09
CA VAL A 20 8.67 -8.40 -0.91
C VAL A 20 7.18 -8.06 -0.89
N GLY A 21 6.51 -8.08 0.27
CA GLY A 21 5.10 -7.70 0.38
C GLY A 21 4.83 -6.28 -0.07
N THR A 22 5.77 -5.38 0.21
CA THR A 22 5.70 -3.98 -0.21
C THR A 22 5.80 -3.84 -1.72
N ALA A 23 6.77 -4.50 -2.35
CA ALA A 23 6.91 -4.52 -3.81
C ALA A 23 5.68 -5.14 -4.47
N LYS A 24 5.10 -6.18 -3.88
CA LYS A 24 3.90 -6.83 -4.38
C LYS A 24 2.64 -5.97 -4.25
N ALA A 25 2.45 -5.29 -3.12
CA ALA A 25 1.34 -4.34 -2.94
C ALA A 25 1.46 -3.17 -3.94
N LEU A 26 2.67 -2.63 -4.10
CA LEU A 26 2.95 -1.59 -5.09
C LEU A 26 2.71 -2.08 -6.53
N GLY A 27 3.20 -3.28 -6.89
CA GLY A 27 2.99 -3.84 -8.22
C GLY A 27 1.52 -4.11 -8.51
N ASN A 28 0.72 -4.51 -7.52
CA ASN A 28 -0.74 -4.61 -7.64
C ASN A 28 -1.39 -3.25 -7.94
N LEU A 29 -1.01 -2.19 -7.21
CA LEU A 29 -1.51 -0.84 -7.46
C LEU A 29 -1.14 -0.38 -8.87
N ILE A 30 0.14 -0.46 -9.25
CA ILE A 30 0.63 -0.07 -10.57
C ILE A 30 -0.08 -0.83 -11.68
N TYR A 31 -0.20 -2.15 -11.55
CA TYR A 31 -0.84 -2.98 -12.59
C TYR A 31 -2.34 -2.70 -12.70
N LYS A 32 -3.07 -2.82 -11.57
CA LYS A 32 -4.53 -2.75 -11.60
C LYS A 32 -5.06 -1.33 -11.77
N CYS A 33 -4.29 -0.32 -11.36
CA CYS A 33 -4.68 1.08 -11.43
C CYS A 33 -4.02 1.83 -12.60
N GLY A 34 -3.69 1.13 -13.69
CA GLY A 34 -3.31 1.75 -14.97
C GLY A 34 -1.93 2.41 -15.01
N GLY A 35 -1.02 2.04 -14.13
CA GLY A 35 0.36 2.51 -14.09
C GLY A 35 1.30 1.88 -15.12
N ILE A 36 0.82 0.89 -15.89
CA ILE A 36 1.60 0.22 -16.94
C ILE A 36 0.99 0.49 -18.31
N GLU A 37 1.70 1.26 -19.12
CA GLU A 37 1.34 1.47 -20.52
C GLU A 37 1.62 0.22 -21.36
N LEU A 38 0.88 0.02 -22.46
CA LEU A 38 1.01 -1.14 -23.34
C LEU A 38 2.46 -1.46 -23.78
N PRO A 39 3.29 -0.48 -24.20
CA PRO A 39 4.67 -0.77 -24.59
C PRO A 39 5.53 -1.29 -23.42
N VAL A 40 5.26 -0.80 -22.21
CA VAL A 40 5.94 -1.25 -20.99
C VAL A 40 5.50 -2.66 -20.63
N LEU A 41 4.20 -2.96 -20.76
CA LEU A 41 3.67 -4.31 -20.54
C LEU A 41 4.28 -5.32 -21.51
N GLU A 42 4.35 -5.01 -22.80
CA GLU A 42 4.98 -5.87 -23.81
C GLU A 42 6.47 -6.10 -23.51
N TRP A 43 7.17 -5.06 -23.02
CA TRP A 43 8.56 -5.16 -22.62
C TRP A 43 8.76 -6.07 -21.40
N LEU A 44 7.92 -5.93 -20.37
CA LEU A 44 7.92 -6.82 -19.19
C LEU A 44 7.65 -8.29 -19.61
N GLN A 45 6.69 -8.50 -20.49
CA GLN A 45 6.37 -9.85 -21.02
C GLN A 45 7.54 -10.46 -21.79
N LYS A 46 8.23 -9.69 -22.64
CA LYS A 46 9.44 -10.15 -23.35
C LYS A 46 10.57 -10.55 -22.42
N LYS A 47 10.66 -9.94 -21.23
CA LYS A 47 11.59 -10.32 -20.16
C LYS A 47 11.13 -11.54 -19.35
N GLY A 48 9.92 -12.05 -19.60
CA GLY A 48 9.35 -13.18 -18.86
C GLY A 48 8.89 -12.80 -17.44
N VAL A 49 8.59 -11.52 -17.20
CA VAL A 49 8.05 -11.06 -15.92
C VAL A 49 6.61 -11.53 -15.77
N ASN A 50 6.34 -12.27 -14.70
CA ASN A 50 5.05 -12.90 -14.43
C ASN A 50 4.53 -12.66 -13.00
N SER A 51 5.17 -11.79 -12.23
CA SER A 51 4.73 -11.41 -10.89
C SER A 51 4.83 -9.90 -10.65
N TYR A 52 4.09 -9.41 -9.66
CA TYR A 52 3.96 -7.97 -9.39
C TYR A 52 5.24 -7.37 -8.81
N GLU A 53 5.86 -8.05 -7.85
CA GLU A 53 7.12 -7.64 -7.25
C GLU A 53 8.24 -7.55 -8.29
N ARG A 54 8.36 -8.56 -9.17
CA ARG A 54 9.36 -8.55 -10.24
C ARG A 54 9.11 -7.45 -11.27
N ALA A 55 7.85 -7.11 -11.54
CA ALA A 55 7.54 -5.96 -12.40
C ALA A 55 8.04 -4.65 -11.78
N VAL A 56 7.87 -4.45 -10.47
CA VAL A 56 8.40 -3.26 -9.77
C VAL A 56 9.92 -3.21 -9.83
N GLU A 57 10.60 -4.33 -9.58
CA GLU A 57 12.07 -4.43 -9.68
C GLU A 57 12.56 -4.02 -11.07
N GLU A 58 11.98 -4.60 -12.13
CA GLU A 58 12.37 -4.30 -13.51
C GLU A 58 12.11 -2.84 -13.90
N LEU A 59 10.99 -2.26 -13.44
CA LEU A 59 10.71 -0.85 -13.65
C LEU A 59 11.74 0.05 -12.96
N LYS A 60 12.14 -0.27 -11.73
CA LYS A 60 13.20 0.45 -11.00
C LYS A 60 14.55 0.33 -11.68
N ASP A 61 14.94 -0.89 -12.07
CA ASP A 61 16.20 -1.17 -12.76
C ASP A 61 16.31 -0.44 -14.11
N ALA A 62 15.16 -0.19 -14.74
CA ALA A 62 15.06 0.57 -15.98
C ALA A 62 14.90 2.10 -15.76
N ASP A 63 15.03 2.60 -14.53
CA ASP A 63 14.85 4.00 -14.14
C ASP A 63 13.51 4.58 -14.63
N LYS A 64 12.44 3.76 -14.58
CA LYS A 64 11.09 4.17 -14.96
C LYS A 64 10.36 4.75 -13.76
N GLU A 65 9.66 5.86 -13.98
CA GLU A 65 8.79 6.44 -12.94
C GLU A 65 7.70 5.43 -12.55
N LEU A 66 7.61 5.14 -11.25
CA LEU A 66 6.55 4.33 -10.68
C LEU A 66 5.35 5.23 -10.37
N TYR A 67 4.21 4.94 -10.99
CA TYR A 67 2.99 5.70 -10.77
C TYR A 67 1.75 4.83 -10.97
N PHE A 68 0.61 5.29 -10.48
CA PHE A 68 -0.69 4.69 -10.72
C PHE A 68 -1.79 5.76 -10.66
N TYR A 69 -3.02 5.40 -11.03
CA TYR A 69 -4.16 6.31 -11.02
C TYR A 69 -5.18 5.93 -9.95
N THR A 70 -5.62 6.91 -9.16
CA THR A 70 -6.88 6.80 -8.42
C THR A 70 -7.99 7.48 -9.22
N PRO A 71 -9.27 7.40 -8.80
CA PRO A 71 -10.34 8.15 -9.46
C PRO A 71 -10.07 9.66 -9.56
N LYS A 72 -9.32 10.26 -8.61
CA LYS A 72 -9.05 11.71 -8.60
C LYS A 72 -7.64 12.12 -9.02
N TYR A 73 -6.63 11.26 -8.84
CA TYR A 73 -5.24 11.68 -8.92
C TYR A 73 -4.38 10.75 -9.77
N ARG A 74 -3.37 11.34 -10.42
CA ARG A 74 -2.18 10.59 -10.85
C ARG A 74 -1.22 10.57 -9.67
N VAL A 75 -0.93 9.39 -9.15
CA VAL A 75 -0.10 9.22 -7.95
C VAL A 75 1.27 8.70 -8.34
N VAL A 76 2.31 9.50 -8.12
CA VAL A 76 3.71 9.11 -8.30
C VAL A 76 4.24 8.51 -7.00
N VAL A 77 4.83 7.34 -7.09
CA VAL A 77 5.39 6.62 -5.93
C VAL A 77 6.82 7.05 -5.69
N LYS A 78 7.13 7.35 -4.43
CA LYS A 78 8.47 7.73 -3.96
C LYS A 78 8.95 6.70 -2.94
N GLU A 79 10.26 6.45 -2.94
CA GLU A 79 10.88 5.47 -2.04
C GLU A 79 10.96 5.95 -0.60
N GLN A 80 11.00 7.27 -0.40
CA GLN A 80 11.19 7.88 0.90
C GLN A 80 10.02 8.82 1.23
N PRO A 81 9.56 8.86 2.50
CA PRO A 81 8.48 9.72 2.96
C PRO A 81 8.96 11.17 3.17
N VAL A 82 9.67 11.71 2.20
CA VAL A 82 10.19 13.08 2.23
C VAL A 82 9.38 13.93 1.25
N SER A 83 8.67 14.92 1.79
CA SER A 83 7.90 15.89 1.00
C SER A 83 6.83 15.24 0.08
N THR A 84 6.26 14.10 0.48
CA THR A 84 5.14 13.46 -0.23
C THR A 84 3.79 13.94 0.29
N ASP A 85 2.74 13.79 -0.51
CA ASP A 85 1.37 14.18 -0.17
C ASP A 85 0.71 13.22 0.82
N GLY A 86 1.14 11.96 0.86
CA GLY A 86 0.65 10.94 1.76
C GLY A 86 1.64 9.79 1.95
N LEU A 87 1.26 8.87 2.83
CA LEU A 87 2.04 7.69 3.20
C LEU A 87 1.15 6.43 3.21
N LEU A 88 1.58 5.41 2.48
CA LEU A 88 1.06 4.05 2.56
C LEU A 88 2.06 3.19 3.34
N ILE A 89 1.59 2.54 4.39
CA ILE A 89 2.38 1.58 5.16
C ILE A 89 1.86 0.17 4.83
N VAL A 90 2.74 -0.71 4.40
CA VAL A 90 2.45 -2.12 4.13
C VAL A 90 3.04 -2.95 5.26
N VAL A 91 2.18 -3.66 5.97
CA VAL A 91 2.55 -4.55 7.07
C VAL A 91 2.15 -5.95 6.69
N GLU A 92 3.08 -6.89 6.73
CA GLU A 92 2.76 -8.30 6.52
C GLU A 92 2.21 -8.93 7.81
N MET A 93 1.16 -9.73 7.68
CA MET A 93 0.62 -10.53 8.77
C MET A 93 1.66 -11.61 9.13
N PRO A 94 2.25 -11.59 10.34
CA PRO A 94 3.29 -12.55 10.70
C PRO A 94 2.68 -13.93 10.90
N GLN A 95 3.36 -14.98 10.42
CA GLN A 95 2.91 -16.38 10.61
C GLN A 95 3.04 -16.88 12.06
N SER A 96 3.79 -16.16 12.89
CA SER A 96 3.95 -16.41 14.32
C SER A 96 3.50 -15.18 15.11
N HIS A 97 3.21 -15.31 16.41
CA HIS A 97 2.75 -14.21 17.28
C HIS A 97 3.82 -13.12 17.55
N GLN A 98 4.68 -12.83 16.58
CA GLN A 98 5.71 -11.80 16.65
C GLN A 98 5.14 -10.42 16.27
N THR A 99 5.80 -9.37 16.79
CA THR A 99 5.53 -7.99 16.36
C THR A 99 6.00 -7.79 14.91
N CYS A 100 5.28 -6.95 14.18
CA CYS A 100 5.64 -6.55 12.82
C CYS A 100 6.45 -5.25 12.76
N LEU A 101 6.52 -4.50 13.88
CA LEU A 101 7.30 -3.26 13.97
C LEU A 101 8.66 -3.57 14.59
N VAL A 102 9.64 -3.89 13.74
CA VAL A 102 10.99 -4.31 14.17
C VAL A 102 12.08 -3.47 13.51
N GLY A 103 13.23 -3.33 14.20
CA GLY A 103 14.45 -2.74 13.65
C GLY A 103 14.24 -1.39 12.96
N ASP A 104 14.84 -1.24 11.78
CA ASP A 104 14.82 -0.02 10.98
C ASP A 104 13.40 0.44 10.60
N PHE A 105 12.42 -0.47 10.53
CA PHE A 105 11.04 -0.10 10.23
C PHE A 105 10.42 0.75 11.35
N VAL A 106 10.77 0.50 12.61
CA VAL A 106 10.34 1.34 13.74
C VAL A 106 10.87 2.77 13.58
N ASP A 107 12.12 2.90 13.14
CA ASP A 107 12.75 4.21 12.97
C ASP A 107 12.12 4.97 11.80
N GLN A 108 11.83 4.30 10.67
CA GLN A 108 11.09 4.88 9.55
C GLN A 108 9.69 5.38 9.96
N ILE A 109 8.99 4.62 10.81
CA ILE A 109 7.67 5.03 11.35
C ILE A 109 7.81 6.28 12.24
N LYS A 110 8.83 6.34 13.11
CA LYS A 110 9.10 7.50 13.95
C LYS A 110 9.45 8.75 13.14
N GLU A 111 10.21 8.59 12.06
CA GLU A 111 10.53 9.68 11.13
C GLU A 111 9.27 10.20 10.40
N SER A 112 8.25 9.35 10.27
CA SER A 112 7.01 9.65 9.55
C SER A 112 5.88 10.28 10.40
N THR A 113 6.16 10.66 11.66
CA THR A 113 5.18 11.24 12.61
C THR A 113 4.28 12.34 12.03
N SER A 114 4.82 13.17 11.14
CA SER A 114 4.07 14.28 10.53
C SER A 114 2.89 13.82 9.69
N PHE A 115 2.98 12.67 9.02
CA PHE A 115 1.87 12.09 8.26
C PHE A 115 0.76 11.62 9.21
N PHE A 116 1.12 10.99 10.33
CA PHE A 116 0.18 10.55 11.37
C PHE A 116 -0.59 11.74 11.95
N ALA A 117 0.11 12.84 12.28
CA ALA A 117 -0.50 14.05 12.81
C ALA A 117 -1.47 14.73 11.83
N GLN A 118 -1.20 14.63 10.53
CA GLN A 118 -2.03 15.21 9.46
C GLN A 118 -3.18 14.29 9.01
N GLY A 119 -3.24 13.04 9.49
CA GLY A 119 -4.19 12.05 9.00
C GLY A 119 -3.91 11.61 7.55
N LYS A 120 -2.65 11.70 7.11
CA LYS A 120 -2.21 11.40 5.73
C LYS A 120 -1.60 10.00 5.59
N VAL A 121 -2.09 9.05 6.40
CA VAL A 121 -1.57 7.68 6.48
C VAL A 121 -2.69 6.68 6.22
N VAL A 122 -2.40 5.67 5.42
CA VAL A 122 -3.19 4.44 5.31
C VAL A 122 -2.28 3.25 5.55
N ILE A 123 -2.80 2.22 6.21
CA ILE A 123 -2.07 0.97 6.45
C ILE A 123 -2.76 -0.16 5.69
N VAL A 124 -1.98 -0.99 5.00
CA VAL A 124 -2.43 -2.25 4.42
C VAL A 124 -1.82 -3.40 5.21
N VAL A 125 -2.66 -4.32 5.67
CA VAL A 125 -2.23 -5.59 6.26
C VAL A 125 -2.25 -6.63 5.15
N ASN A 126 -1.09 -7.07 4.71
CA ASN A 126 -0.91 -7.97 3.58
C ASN A 126 -0.72 -9.42 4.01
N ALA A 127 -1.31 -10.38 3.28
CA ALA A 127 -1.02 -11.79 3.45
C ALA A 127 0.24 -12.19 2.66
N ILE A 128 1.10 -12.99 3.30
CA ILE A 128 2.36 -13.49 2.70
C ILE A 128 2.07 -14.55 1.64
N ASP A 129 1.03 -15.35 1.84
CA ASP A 129 0.62 -16.46 0.99
C ASP A 129 -0.92 -16.48 0.86
N GLU A 130 -1.47 -17.56 0.29
CA GLU A 130 -2.91 -17.80 0.20
C GLU A 130 -3.56 -18.13 1.58
N SER A 131 -2.87 -17.86 2.70
CA SER A 131 -3.41 -18.10 4.03
C SER A 131 -4.72 -17.37 4.25
N ASN A 132 -5.72 -18.16 4.64
CA ASN A 132 -7.02 -17.68 5.05
C ASN A 132 -7.01 -17.38 6.54
N TRP A 133 -6.49 -16.22 6.93
CA TRP A 133 -6.70 -15.71 8.29
C TRP A 133 -8.15 -15.27 8.46
N SER A 134 -8.69 -15.57 9.63
CA SER A 134 -10.04 -15.26 10.06
C SER A 134 -10.18 -13.77 10.39
N LYS A 135 -11.43 -13.31 10.45
CA LYS A 135 -11.79 -11.98 10.98
C LYS A 135 -11.14 -11.73 12.35
N ASN A 136 -11.22 -12.72 13.24
CA ASN A 136 -10.71 -12.59 14.61
C ASN A 136 -9.18 -12.45 14.66
N GLU A 137 -8.45 -13.20 13.83
CA GLU A 137 -6.99 -13.06 13.73
C GLU A 137 -6.59 -11.68 13.23
N TYR A 138 -7.27 -11.17 12.20
CA TYR A 138 -7.05 -9.81 11.71
C TYR A 138 -7.39 -8.75 12.76
N GLU A 139 -8.54 -8.85 13.42
CA GLU A 139 -8.95 -7.87 14.45
C GLU A 139 -7.98 -7.85 15.64
N ASN A 140 -7.50 -9.02 16.07
CA ASN A 140 -6.47 -9.14 17.10
C ASN A 140 -5.16 -8.49 16.65
N PHE A 141 -4.73 -8.77 15.41
CA PHE A 141 -3.52 -8.17 14.85
C PHE A 141 -3.63 -6.64 14.75
N VAL A 142 -4.74 -6.12 14.24
CA VAL A 142 -5.01 -4.68 14.16
C VAL A 142 -5.01 -4.02 15.53
N SER A 143 -5.59 -4.68 16.54
CA SER A 143 -5.58 -4.20 17.92
C SER A 143 -4.15 -4.08 18.46
N ASN A 144 -3.32 -5.10 18.23
CA ASN A 144 -1.92 -5.10 18.63
C ASN A 144 -1.10 -4.03 17.89
N LEU A 145 -1.25 -3.94 16.57
CA LEU A 145 -0.58 -2.93 15.74
C LEU A 145 -0.92 -1.51 16.21
N ARG A 146 -2.20 -1.23 16.53
CA ARG A 146 -2.61 0.06 17.10
C ARG A 146 -1.97 0.31 18.46
N ALA A 147 -1.85 -0.70 19.33
CA ALA A 147 -1.19 -0.55 20.62
C ALA A 147 0.30 -0.23 20.46
N GLU A 148 0.99 -0.91 19.54
CA GLU A 148 2.40 -0.63 19.24
C GLU A 148 2.59 0.78 18.67
N LEU A 149 1.77 1.20 17.70
CA LEU A 149 1.79 2.56 17.16
C LEU A 149 1.57 3.62 18.26
N ARG A 150 0.65 3.37 19.20
CA ARG A 150 0.45 4.26 20.37
C ARG A 150 1.68 4.32 21.26
N HIS A 151 2.36 3.19 21.51
CA HIS A 151 3.62 3.17 22.27
C HIS A 151 4.74 3.96 21.57
N LEU A 152 4.72 4.03 20.24
CA LEU A 152 5.63 4.89 19.47
C LEU A 152 5.21 6.37 19.45
N GLY A 153 4.04 6.71 20.00
CA GLY A 153 3.51 8.07 20.02
C GLY A 153 2.65 8.44 18.80
N MET A 154 2.25 7.47 17.97
CA MET A 154 1.36 7.71 16.83
C MET A 154 -0.11 7.62 17.24
N SER A 155 -0.92 8.57 16.76
CA SER A 155 -2.38 8.45 16.80
C SER A 155 -2.86 7.50 15.70
N ALA A 156 -3.33 6.31 16.06
CA ALA A 156 -3.73 5.26 15.12
C ALA A 156 -5.25 4.99 15.08
N GLU A 157 -6.06 5.76 15.79
CA GLU A 157 -7.49 5.51 15.95
C GLU A 157 -8.30 5.87 14.71
N SER A 158 -7.92 6.96 14.04
CA SER A 158 -8.53 7.43 12.79
C SER A 158 -7.91 6.81 11.54
N ILE A 159 -6.84 6.02 11.67
CA ILE A 159 -6.16 5.44 10.51
C ILE A 159 -6.98 4.26 9.97
N HIS A 160 -7.24 4.32 8.67
CA HIS A 160 -7.77 3.18 7.93
C HIS A 160 -6.70 2.10 7.81
N ILE A 161 -7.04 0.91 8.30
CA ILE A 161 -6.21 -0.28 8.20
C ILE A 161 -6.98 -1.25 7.31
N ILE A 162 -6.44 -1.57 6.15
CA ILE A 162 -7.13 -2.30 5.08
C ILE A 162 -6.56 -3.72 4.97
N PRO A 163 -7.39 -4.76 5.04
CA PRO A 163 -6.95 -6.12 4.77
C PRO A 163 -6.68 -6.32 3.27
N SER A 164 -5.52 -6.87 2.93
CA SER A 164 -5.17 -7.38 1.59
C SER A 164 -4.68 -8.81 1.75
N LYS A 165 -5.19 -9.75 0.95
CA LYS A 165 -4.61 -11.09 0.88
C LYS A 165 -3.52 -11.10 -0.19
N PHE A 166 -3.40 -12.20 -0.94
CA PHE A 166 -2.30 -12.44 -1.84
C PHE A 166 -2.38 -11.62 -3.14
N GLN A 167 -3.57 -11.20 -3.59
CA GLN A 167 -3.75 -10.60 -4.92
C GLN A 167 -4.18 -9.13 -4.88
N GLY A 168 -3.95 -8.39 -3.79
CA GLY A 168 -4.34 -6.98 -3.72
C GLY A 168 -5.86 -6.82 -3.62
N GLU A 169 -6.46 -7.58 -2.72
CA GLU A 169 -7.85 -7.52 -2.30
C GLU A 169 -8.15 -6.19 -1.61
N ASN A 170 -9.37 -5.67 -1.76
CA ASN A 170 -9.79 -4.37 -1.22
C ASN A 170 -9.00 -3.17 -1.76
N PHE A 171 -8.23 -3.32 -2.85
CA PHE A 171 -7.52 -2.18 -3.43
C PHE A 171 -8.44 -1.29 -4.25
N ILE A 172 -9.19 -1.88 -5.19
CA ILE A 172 -10.08 -1.16 -6.13
C ILE A 172 -11.54 -1.57 -5.94
N GLU A 173 -11.78 -2.77 -5.43
CA GLU A 173 -13.12 -3.30 -5.19
C GLU A 173 -13.13 -4.12 -3.89
N PRO A 174 -14.29 -4.18 -3.20
CA PRO A 174 -14.44 -5.04 -2.03
C PRO A 174 -14.15 -6.51 -2.38
N SER A 175 -13.39 -7.18 -1.53
CA SER A 175 -13.01 -8.58 -1.76
C SER A 175 -14.03 -9.57 -1.23
N LEU A 176 -14.35 -10.58 -2.05
CA LEU A 176 -15.17 -11.73 -1.66
C LEU A 176 -14.45 -12.67 -0.69
N ASP A 177 -13.12 -12.59 -0.60
CA ASP A 177 -12.28 -13.39 0.30
C ASP A 177 -12.19 -12.82 1.71
N THR A 178 -12.63 -11.57 1.88
CA THR A 178 -12.74 -10.89 3.19
C THR A 178 -14.15 -10.31 3.36
N PRO A 179 -15.23 -11.12 3.25
CA PRO A 179 -16.61 -10.62 3.21
C PRO A 179 -17.06 -9.97 4.53
N TRP A 180 -16.28 -10.17 5.59
CA TRP A 180 -16.49 -9.58 6.91
C TRP A 180 -15.90 -8.17 7.04
N TYR A 181 -15.05 -7.74 6.10
CA TYR A 181 -14.49 -6.39 6.08
C TYR A 181 -15.47 -5.43 5.42
N ALA A 182 -16.04 -4.54 6.22
CA ALA A 182 -17.00 -3.52 5.76
C ALA A 182 -16.38 -2.11 5.69
N GLY A 183 -15.05 -2.01 5.74
CA GLY A 183 -14.33 -0.75 5.63
C GLY A 183 -14.15 -0.28 4.18
N PRO A 184 -13.52 0.89 3.97
CA PRO A 184 -13.26 1.41 2.63
C PRO A 184 -12.19 0.59 1.91
N ILE A 185 -12.22 0.64 0.58
CA ILE A 185 -11.16 0.15 -0.30
C ILE A 185 -10.00 1.15 -0.39
N LEU A 186 -8.81 0.67 -0.74
CA LEU A 186 -7.57 1.46 -0.71
C LEU A 186 -7.63 2.69 -1.60
N VAL A 187 -8.11 2.59 -2.85
CA VAL A 187 -8.14 3.75 -3.77
C VAL A 187 -9.01 4.89 -3.24
N ASN A 188 -10.09 4.60 -2.50
CA ASN A 188 -10.95 5.62 -1.90
C ASN A 188 -10.22 6.32 -0.75
N VAL A 189 -9.54 5.56 0.11
CA VAL A 189 -8.74 6.14 1.20
C VAL A 189 -7.57 6.96 0.64
N LEU A 190 -6.91 6.49 -0.43
CA LEU A 190 -5.87 7.25 -1.11
C LEU A 190 -6.40 8.59 -1.64
N ASP A 191 -7.60 8.61 -2.22
CA ASP A 191 -8.26 9.86 -2.64
C ASP A 191 -8.57 10.82 -1.48
N GLU A 192 -8.77 10.31 -0.27
CA GLU A 192 -9.00 11.13 0.93
C GLU A 192 -7.69 11.69 1.47
N ILE A 193 -6.69 10.84 1.72
CA ILE A 193 -5.43 11.25 2.35
C ILE A 193 -4.55 12.10 1.44
N LEU A 194 -4.69 11.95 0.12
CA LEU A 194 -3.91 12.71 -0.86
C LEU A 194 -4.54 14.05 -1.21
N SER A 195 -5.74 14.38 -0.70
CA SER A 195 -6.46 15.59 -1.09
C SER A 195 -5.69 16.89 -0.84
#